data_AF-A0A7C8CPN2-F1
#
_entry.id   AF-A0A7C8CPN2-F1
#
_cell.length_a   1.000
_cell.length_b   1.000
_cell.length_c   1.000
_cell.angle_alpha   90.00
_cell.angle_beta   90.00
_cell.angle_gamma   90.00
#
_symmetry.space_group_name_H-M   'P 1'
#
loop_
_entity.id
_entity.type
_entity.pdbx_description
1 polymer ?
#
loop_
_entity_poly.entity_id
_entity_poly.type
_entity_poly.pdbx_seq_one_letter_code
_entity_poly.pdbx_strand_id
1 'polypeptide(L)'
;MIELMTREEIAAVREQPERSSGLPARCYTDPAFYELEKERVFRRSWLGVGRAEQVSNPGDYFHHRPLRRTGDYRARQGRHH
;
A
#
# COMPACT_ATOMS: atom_id res chain seq x y z
N MET A 1 -16.87 6.55 3.24
CA MET A 1 -15.92 7.70 3.25
C MET A 1 -16.40 8.76 4.22
N ILE A 2 -17.61 9.35 4.05
CA ILE A 2 -18.19 10.28 5.05
C ILE A 2 -18.54 9.58 6.39
N GLU A 3 -18.66 8.25 6.40
CA GLU A 3 -18.93 7.50 7.64
C GLU A 3 -17.70 7.30 8.55
N LEU A 4 -16.48 7.47 8.04
CA LEU A 4 -15.24 7.26 8.83
C LEU A 4 -14.36 8.52 8.92
N MET A 5 -14.74 9.58 8.21
CA MET A 5 -14.14 10.92 8.28
C MET A 5 -15.24 11.96 8.30
N THR A 6 -15.08 12.98 9.14
CA THR A 6 -16.02 14.11 9.17
C THR A 6 -15.89 14.94 7.89
N ARG A 7 -16.91 15.78 7.62
CA ARG A 7 -16.89 16.66 6.45
C ARG A 7 -15.76 17.69 6.56
N GLU A 8 -15.47 18.15 7.77
CA GLU A 8 -14.42 19.11 8.08
C GLU A 8 -13.04 18.50 7.83
N GLU A 9 -12.81 17.26 8.28
CA GLU A 9 -11.55 16.55 8.01
C GLU A 9 -11.35 16.30 6.51
N ILE A 10 -12.41 15.94 5.80
CA ILE A 10 -12.36 15.78 4.34
C ILE A 10 -12.03 17.11 3.66
N ALA A 11 -12.61 18.22 4.12
CA ALA A 11 -12.32 19.54 3.58
C ALA A 11 -10.86 19.95 3.84
N ALA A 12 -10.36 19.76 5.06
CA ALA A 12 -8.99 20.11 5.43
C ALA A 12 -7.93 19.32 4.64
N VAL A 13 -8.18 18.04 4.37
CA VAL A 13 -7.30 17.20 3.53
C VAL A 13 -7.32 17.61 2.06
N ARG A 14 -8.41 18.20 1.58
CA ARG A 14 -8.61 18.57 0.17
C ARG A 14 -8.26 20.03 -0.14
N GLU A 15 -7.78 20.78 0.84
CA GLU A 15 -7.36 22.17 0.67
C GLU A 15 -6.10 22.30 -0.21
N GLN A 16 -5.72 23.53 -0.56
CA GLN A 16 -4.46 23.81 -1.26
C GLN A 16 -3.26 23.17 -0.55
N PRO A 17 -2.28 22.60 -1.28
CA PRO A 17 -1.17 21.84 -0.69
C PRO A 17 -0.44 22.57 0.45
N GLU A 18 -0.30 23.90 0.36
CA GLU A 18 0.38 24.74 1.34
C GLU A 18 -0.38 24.85 2.67
N ARG A 19 -1.68 24.54 2.68
CA ARG A 19 -2.59 24.66 3.84
C ARG A 19 -3.30 23.34 4.17
N SER A 20 -3.09 22.31 3.36
CA SER A 20 -3.70 21.00 3.53
C SER A 20 -3.20 20.31 4.80
N SER A 21 -4.10 19.59 5.47
CA SER A 21 -3.73 18.68 6.55
C SER A 21 -3.45 17.29 5.99
N GLY A 22 -2.54 16.54 6.65
CA GLY A 22 -2.44 15.10 6.41
C GLY A 22 -3.73 14.35 6.79
N LEU A 23 -3.84 13.11 6.35
CA LEU A 23 -4.93 12.24 6.79
C LEU A 23 -4.91 12.06 8.32
N PRO A 24 -6.08 12.00 8.99
CA PRO A 24 -6.15 11.67 10.40
C PRO A 24 -5.42 10.35 10.71
N ALA A 25 -4.76 10.27 11.87
CA ALA A 25 -3.92 9.12 12.22
C ALA A 25 -4.64 7.76 12.12
N ARG A 26 -5.94 7.72 12.43
CA ARG A 26 -6.77 6.51 12.35
C ARG A 26 -6.88 5.94 10.94
N CYS A 27 -6.69 6.74 9.88
CA CYS A 27 -6.66 6.24 8.51
C CYS A 27 -5.55 5.21 8.28
N TYR A 28 -4.51 5.22 9.12
CA TYR A 28 -3.37 4.30 9.01
C TYR A 28 -3.47 3.09 9.96
N THR A 29 -4.35 3.12 10.96
CA THR A 29 -4.39 2.10 12.03
C THR A 29 -5.75 1.43 12.21
N ASP A 30 -6.85 2.04 11.75
CA ASP A 30 -8.19 1.51 11.90
C ASP A 30 -8.49 0.42 10.85
N PRO A 31 -8.82 -0.82 11.28
CA PRO A 31 -9.19 -1.89 10.36
C PRO A 31 -10.39 -1.56 9.45
N ALA A 32 -11.36 -0.78 9.94
CA ALA A 32 -12.52 -0.38 9.14
C ALA A 32 -12.11 0.52 7.97
N PHE A 33 -11.12 1.40 8.20
CA PHE A 33 -10.59 2.26 7.14
C PHE A 33 -9.79 1.44 6.12
N TYR A 34 -9.02 0.45 6.57
CA TYR A 34 -8.30 -0.46 5.69
C TYR A 34 -9.24 -1.24 4.75
N GLU A 35 -10.34 -1.80 5.27
CA GLU A 35 -11.32 -2.50 4.43
C GLU A 35 -12.02 -1.56 3.43
N LEU A 36 -12.28 -0.33 3.84
CA LEU A 36 -12.82 0.69 2.94
C LEU A 36 -11.85 1.05 1.80
N GLU A 37 -10.57 1.23 2.12
CA GLU A 37 -9.51 1.54 1.16
C GLU A 37 -9.33 0.41 0.15
N LYS A 38 -9.33 -0.85 0.62
CA LYS A 38 -9.35 -2.04 -0.24
C LYS A 38 -10.49 -2.00 -1.23
N GLU A 39 -11.72 -1.80 -0.76
CA GLU A 39 -12.92 -1.88 -1.61
C GLU A 39 -13.02 -0.71 -2.60
N ARG A 40 -12.71 0.50 -2.16
CA ARG A 40 -12.99 1.71 -2.95
C ARG A 40 -11.81 2.23 -3.75
N VAL A 41 -10.58 1.95 -3.32
CA VAL A 41 -9.37 2.44 -3.99
C VAL A 41 -8.66 1.29 -4.68
N PHE A 42 -8.14 0.32 -3.93
CA PHE A 42 -7.26 -0.70 -4.52
C PHE A 42 -7.97 -1.63 -5.52
N ARG A 43 -9.20 -2.07 -5.22
CA ARG A 43 -9.98 -2.91 -6.15
C ARG A 43 -10.46 -2.18 -7.40
N ARG A 44 -10.37 -0.85 -7.43
CA ARG A 44 -10.91 0.01 -8.50
C ARG A 44 -9.83 0.81 -9.23
N SER A 45 -8.57 0.60 -8.88
CA SER A 45 -7.44 1.35 -9.44
C SER A 45 -6.52 0.44 -10.24
N TRP A 46 -5.83 1.02 -11.22
CA TRP A 46 -4.74 0.35 -11.92
C TRP A 46 -3.52 0.22 -10.99
N LEU A 47 -3.08 -1.02 -10.75
CA LEU A 47 -1.92 -1.32 -9.92
C LEU A 47 -0.78 -1.84 -10.79
N GLY A 48 0.36 -1.16 -10.75
CA GLY A 48 1.59 -1.64 -11.38
C GLY A 48 2.16 -2.83 -10.61
N VAL A 49 1.98 -4.05 -11.14
CA VAL A 49 2.42 -5.29 -10.48
C VAL A 49 3.84 -5.74 -10.84
N GLY A 50 4.44 -5.13 -11.87
CA GLY A 50 5.80 -5.41 -12.29
C GLY A 50 6.18 -4.69 -13.58
N ARG A 51 7.35 -5.04 -14.09
CA ARG A 51 7.96 -4.53 -15.32
C ARG A 51 7.83 -5.56 -16.43
N ALA A 52 7.75 -5.10 -17.68
CA ALA A 52 7.58 -5.97 -18.84
C ALA A 52 8.76 -6.96 -19.00
N GLU A 53 9.97 -6.53 -18.66
CA GLU A 53 11.19 -7.32 -18.74
C GLU A 53 11.18 -8.55 -17.83
N GLN A 54 10.34 -8.56 -16.78
CA GLN A 54 10.18 -9.70 -15.86
C GLN A 54 9.42 -10.88 -16.50
N VAL A 55 8.79 -10.68 -17.66
CA VAL A 55 8.01 -11.69 -18.39
C VAL A 55 8.28 -11.62 -19.91
N SER A 56 9.56 -11.64 -20.27
CA SER A 56 9.99 -11.39 -21.66
C SER A 56 9.73 -12.58 -22.59
N ASN A 57 9.65 -13.81 -22.06
CA ASN A 57 9.49 -15.02 -22.86
C ASN A 57 8.11 -15.68 -22.65
N PRO A 58 7.61 -16.42 -23.64
CA PRO A 58 6.41 -17.24 -23.47
C PRO A 58 6.58 -18.24 -22.32
N GLY A 59 5.64 -18.22 -21.37
CA GLY A 59 5.66 -19.09 -20.18
C GLY A 59 6.26 -18.43 -18.93
N ASP A 60 6.84 -17.23 -19.04
CA ASP A 60 7.31 -16.49 -17.87
C ASP A 60 6.13 -16.00 -17.03
N TYR A 61 6.20 -16.26 -15.72
CA TYR A 61 5.29 -15.69 -14.74
C TYR A 61 6.05 -15.43 -13.44
N PHE A 62 5.59 -14.44 -12.68
CA PHE A 62 6.08 -14.21 -11.33
C PHE A 62 4.92 -13.96 -10.39
N HIS A 63 5.09 -14.36 -9.15
CA HIS A 63 4.18 -14.02 -8.07
C HIS A 63 4.75 -12.82 -7.33
N HIS A 64 3.89 -11.83 -7.04
CA HIS A 64 4.27 -10.73 -6.14
C HIS A 64 4.66 -11.33 -4.79
N ARG A 65 5.97 -11.34 -4.51
CA ARG A 65 6.50 -11.98 -3.30
C ARG A 65 6.02 -11.18 -2.08
N PRO A 66 5.39 -11.82 -1.08
CA PRO A 66 5.07 -11.13 0.16
C PRO A 66 6.37 -10.56 0.76
N LEU A 67 6.27 -9.35 1.31
CA LEU A 67 7.38 -8.72 2.02
C LEU A 67 7.88 -9.71 3.09
N ARG A 68 9.16 -10.07 3.03
CA ARG A 68 9.77 -10.91 4.05
C ARG A 68 9.60 -10.19 5.39
N ARG A 69 9.02 -10.88 6.38
CA ARG A 69 8.97 -10.39 7.75
C ARG A 69 10.40 -10.12 8.20
N THR A 70 10.65 -8.92 8.74
CA THR A 70 11.98 -8.40 9.14
C THR A 70 12.76 -9.28 10.13
N GLY A 71 12.16 -10.36 10.66
CA GLY A 71 12.79 -11.30 11.60
C GLY A 71 13.79 -12.30 11.00
N ASP A 72 13.86 -12.45 9.67
CA ASP A 72 14.69 -13.49 9.03
C ASP A 72 16.16 -13.07 8.78
N TYR A 73 16.60 -11.91 9.28
CA TYR A 73 17.92 -11.33 8.98
C TYR A 73 19.10 -12.15 9.51
N ARG A 74 18.87 -13.15 10.38
CA ARG A 74 19.93 -13.95 11.04
C ARG A 74 20.30 -15.27 10.35
N ALA A 75 19.69 -15.64 9.23
CA ALA A 75 19.92 -16.97 8.64
C ALA A 75 21.01 -17.02 7.55
N ARG A 76 21.81 -15.97 7.33
CA ARG A 76 22.77 -15.92 6.19
C ARG A 76 24.21 -15.51 6.50
N GLN A 77 24.62 -15.49 7.77
CA GLN A 77 26.04 -15.39 8.12
C GLN A 77 26.57 -16.79 8.42
N GLY A 78 26.99 -17.51 7.37
CA GLY A 78 27.61 -18.83 7.55
C GLY A 78 27.64 -19.70 6.29
N ARG A 79 28.51 -19.34 5.33
CA ARG A 79 29.30 -20.23 4.46
C ARG A 79 29.93 -19.40 3.33
N HIS A 80 31.13 -18.91 3.60
CA HIS A 80 32.11 -18.46 2.60
C HIS A 80 33.53 -18.72 3.13
N HIS A 81 33.97 -19.97 3.01
CA HIS A 81 35.29 -20.41 2.53
C HIS A 81 35.35 -21.94 2.65
#